data_AF-A0A1H2E0U0-F1
#
_entry.id   AF-A0A1H2E0U0-F1
#
_cell.length_a   1.000
_cell.length_b   1.000
_cell.length_c   1.000
_cell.angle_alpha   90.00
_cell.angle_beta   90.00
_cell.angle_gamma   90.00
#
_symmetry.space_group_name_H-M   'P 1'
#
loop_
_entity.id
_entity.type
_entity.pdbx_description
1 polymer ?
#
loop_
_entity_poly.entity_id
_entity_poly.type
_entity_poly.pdbx_seq_one_letter_code
_entity_poly.pdbx_strand_id
1 'polypeptide(L)'
;MATWTVKLKDGKTETVTDERLYDFRDMYVSDNNLKSRMSRLFLLDLYIMDFEFGISPHEILESVKELENGEQPKGVKPAAPFRNPPLKGLWHKHFFAARFLVHNMLLGLGKNGLSQIVESAMHPDKGDIVTKEMIDEVARRVTHEPLEQRNADNRLTGEWIVFLPHDGRNYYLSIAAHHFGDQLIFDRIIAETTRDFPDIGQWINHAATS
;
A
#
# COMPACT_ATOMS: atom_id res chain seq x y z
N MET A 1 9.69 -3.01 27.97
CA MET A 1 9.61 -2.47 26.60
C MET A 1 9.94 -3.61 25.65
N ALA A 2 9.14 -3.83 24.61
CA ALA A 2 9.47 -4.85 23.63
C ALA A 2 10.52 -4.33 22.64
N THR A 3 11.24 -5.29 22.05
CA THR A 3 12.25 -5.05 21.04
C THR A 3 11.90 -5.89 19.83
N TRP A 4 12.04 -5.29 18.66
CA TRP A 4 11.79 -5.89 17.36
C TRP A 4 13.11 -6.14 16.67
N THR A 5 13.23 -7.33 16.07
CA THR A 5 14.43 -7.74 15.34
C THR A 5 14.00 -8.00 13.90
N VAL A 6 14.39 -7.10 12.98
CA VAL A 6 13.96 -7.15 11.58
C VAL A 6 15.15 -7.49 10.70
N LYS A 7 14.98 -8.47 9.80
CA LYS A 7 15.98 -8.78 8.77
C LYS A 7 15.77 -7.86 7.55
N LEU A 8 16.80 -7.10 7.21
CA LEU A 8 16.82 -6.18 6.08
C LEU A 8 17.16 -6.91 4.76
N LYS A 9 17.02 -6.21 3.63
CA LYS A 9 17.29 -6.81 2.30
C LYS A 9 18.74 -7.24 2.10
N ASP A 10 19.68 -6.51 2.69
CA ASP A 10 21.11 -6.84 2.63
C ASP A 10 21.51 -8.00 3.56
N GLY A 11 20.53 -8.59 4.26
CA GLY A 11 20.72 -9.70 5.18
C GLY A 11 21.15 -9.29 6.58
N LYS A 12 21.38 -7.99 6.83
CA LYS A 12 21.61 -7.48 8.19
C LYS A 12 20.34 -7.49 9.01
N THR A 13 20.53 -7.33 10.31
CA THR A 13 19.44 -7.23 11.27
C THR A 13 19.41 -5.83 11.86
N GLU A 14 18.23 -5.23 11.88
CA GLU A 14 17.95 -3.99 12.60
C GLU A 14 17.16 -4.30 13.87
N THR A 15 17.56 -3.66 14.97
CA THR A 15 16.90 -3.79 16.26
C THR A 15 16.18 -2.48 16.59
N VAL A 16 14.86 -2.54 16.77
CA VAL A 16 14.02 -1.36 17.03
C VAL A 16 13.25 -1.54 18.33
N THR A 17 13.27 -0.55 19.22
CA THR A 17 12.51 -0.59 20.48
C THR A 17 11.14 0.04 20.31
N ASP A 18 10.18 -0.33 21.17
CA ASP A 18 8.86 0.32 21.19
C ASP A 18 8.98 1.85 21.42
N GLU A 19 9.91 2.29 22.27
CA GLU A 19 10.18 3.73 22.51
C GLU A 19 10.55 4.45 21.21
N ARG A 20 11.47 3.88 20.43
CA ARG A 20 11.86 4.43 19.13
C ARG A 20 10.69 4.48 18.15
N LEU A 21 9.80 3.49 18.17
CA LEU A 21 8.59 3.48 17.33
C LEU A 21 7.60 4.57 17.76
N TYR A 22 7.44 4.81 19.06
CA TYR A 22 6.57 5.87 19.57
C TYR A 22 7.12 7.26 19.29
N ASP A 23 8.43 7.47 19.49
CA ASP A 23 9.09 8.72 19.13
C ASP A 23 8.94 8.99 17.63
N PHE A 24 9.17 7.97 16.79
CA PHE A 24 8.99 8.06 15.35
C PHE A 24 7.55 8.42 14.98
N ARG A 25 6.55 7.72 15.54
CA ARG A 25 5.12 8.04 15.35
C ARG A 25 4.82 9.50 15.72
N ASP A 26 5.37 9.97 16.84
CA ASP A 26 5.06 11.29 17.38
C ASP A 26 5.63 12.45 16.55
N MET A 27 6.58 12.17 15.65
CA MET A 27 7.04 13.13 14.63
C MET A 27 5.99 13.40 13.54
N TYR A 28 5.08 12.46 13.29
CA TYR A 28 4.13 12.53 12.15
C TYR A 28 2.66 12.59 12.56
N VAL A 29 2.32 12.01 13.71
CA VAL A 29 0.94 11.93 14.22
C VAL A 29 0.85 12.76 15.47
N SER A 30 -0.05 13.75 15.51
CA SER A 30 -0.29 14.58 16.70
C SER A 30 -1.54 14.16 17.47
N ASP A 31 -2.53 13.57 16.80
CA ASP A 31 -3.79 13.15 17.41
C ASP A 31 -3.62 11.89 18.30
N ASN A 32 -3.74 12.07 19.61
CA ASN A 32 -3.66 10.98 20.60
C ASN A 32 -4.73 9.91 20.42
N ASN A 33 -5.90 10.27 19.92
CA ASN A 33 -6.97 9.33 19.65
C ASN A 33 -6.58 8.38 18.52
N LEU A 34 -6.04 8.91 17.42
CA LEU A 34 -5.51 8.11 16.32
C LEU A 34 -4.31 7.25 16.76
N LYS A 35 -3.38 7.83 17.54
CA LYS A 35 -2.21 7.10 18.07
C LYS A 35 -2.60 5.84 18.83
N SER A 36 -3.68 5.88 19.63
CA SER A 36 -4.12 4.73 20.43
C SER A 36 -4.74 3.60 19.60
N ARG A 37 -5.00 3.83 18.30
CA ARG A 37 -5.54 2.84 17.36
C ARG A 37 -4.51 2.32 16.37
N MET A 38 -3.26 2.75 16.46
CA MET A 38 -2.15 2.23 15.67
C MET A 38 -1.43 1.14 16.47
N SER A 39 -1.47 -0.10 15.98
CA SER A 39 -0.70 -1.19 16.59
C SER A 39 0.80 -0.90 16.51
N ARG A 40 1.59 -1.46 17.43
CA ARG A 40 3.05 -1.38 17.33
C ARG A 40 3.58 -2.05 16.07
N LEU A 41 2.88 -3.09 15.58
CA LEU A 41 3.18 -3.72 14.30
C LEU A 41 3.06 -2.73 13.13
N PHE A 42 1.97 -1.94 13.08
CA PHE A 42 1.80 -0.90 12.08
C PHE A 42 2.91 0.16 12.16
N LEU A 43 3.29 0.57 13.38
CA LEU A 43 4.39 1.52 13.57
C LEU A 43 5.74 0.95 13.11
N LEU A 44 6.00 -0.33 13.40
CA LEU A 44 7.19 -1.02 12.91
C LEU A 44 7.20 -1.06 11.39
N ASP A 45 6.09 -1.43 10.77
CA ASP A 45 6.00 -1.48 9.31
C ASP A 45 6.20 -0.10 8.70
N LEU A 46 5.60 0.94 9.27
CA LEU A 46 5.77 2.33 8.84
C LEU A 46 7.24 2.77 8.91
N TYR A 47 7.90 2.45 10.02
CA TYR A 47 9.33 2.71 10.21
C TYR A 47 10.18 1.97 9.17
N ILE A 48 9.90 0.70 8.91
CA ILE A 48 10.64 -0.09 7.91
C ILE A 48 10.39 0.42 6.49
N MET A 49 9.17 0.86 6.16
CA MET A 49 8.86 1.47 4.87
C MET A 49 9.71 2.72 4.60
N ASP A 50 9.93 3.56 5.62
CA ASP A 50 10.82 4.71 5.53
C ASP A 50 12.29 4.27 5.47
N PHE A 51 12.73 3.52 6.48
CA PHE A 51 14.14 3.18 6.69
C PHE A 51 14.75 2.29 5.57
N GLU A 52 14.02 1.26 5.14
CA GLU A 52 14.53 0.23 4.21
C GLU A 52 14.08 0.46 2.76
N PHE A 53 13.00 1.22 2.55
CA PHE A 53 12.42 1.43 1.22
C PHE A 53 12.33 2.90 0.79
N GLY A 54 12.66 3.85 1.67
CA GLY A 54 12.60 5.28 1.38
C GLY A 54 11.19 5.79 1.09
N ILE A 55 10.15 5.08 1.57
CA ILE A 55 8.76 5.51 1.43
C ILE A 55 8.47 6.47 2.58
N SER A 56 8.12 7.71 2.24
CA SER A 56 7.83 8.70 3.27
C SER A 56 6.61 8.29 4.10
N PRO A 57 6.67 8.36 5.44
CA PRO A 57 5.51 8.12 6.30
C PRO A 57 4.31 9.00 5.94
N HIS A 58 4.53 10.19 5.38
CA HIS A 58 3.45 11.06 4.92
C HIS A 58 2.59 10.43 3.82
N GLU A 59 3.18 9.68 2.88
CA GLU A 59 2.43 9.02 1.79
C GLU A 59 1.44 7.98 2.34
N ILE A 60 1.86 7.25 3.38
CA ILE A 60 1.04 6.22 4.04
C ILE A 60 0.01 6.90 4.96
N LEU A 61 0.43 7.87 5.76
CA LEU A 61 -0.43 8.56 6.72
C LEU A 61 -1.49 9.44 6.04
N GLU A 62 -1.27 9.89 4.81
CA GLU A 62 -2.32 10.55 4.04
C GLU A 62 -3.47 9.59 3.73
N SER A 63 -3.17 8.33 3.40
CA SER A 63 -4.21 7.30 3.21
C SER A 63 -4.93 6.97 4.52
N VAL A 64 -4.23 7.03 5.66
CA VAL A 64 -4.85 6.94 7.00
C VAL A 64 -5.81 8.11 7.25
N LYS A 65 -5.40 9.35 6.92
CA LYS A 65 -6.29 10.50 7.07
C LYS A 65 -7.53 10.42 6.17
N GLU A 66 -7.39 9.88 4.96
CA GLU A 66 -8.54 9.64 4.07
C GLU A 66 -9.53 8.66 4.70
N LEU A 67 -9.03 7.58 5.31
CA LEU A 67 -9.86 6.61 6.04
C LEU A 67 -10.58 7.23 7.24
N GLU A 68 -9.93 8.14 7.97
CA GLU A 68 -10.52 8.78 9.15
C GLU A 68 -11.53 9.89 8.79
N ASN A 69 -11.34 10.61 7.69
CA ASN A 69 -12.18 11.74 7.28
C ASN A 69 -13.27 11.36 6.27
N GLY A 70 -13.32 10.10 5.86
CA GLY A 70 -14.17 9.62 4.77
C GLY A 70 -13.46 9.71 3.42
N GLU A 71 -13.44 8.58 2.72
CA GLU A 71 -12.73 8.47 1.45
C GLU A 71 -13.37 9.32 0.36
N GLN A 72 -12.53 10.02 -0.41
CA GLN A 72 -12.91 10.64 -1.67
C GLN A 72 -12.29 9.82 -2.80
N PRO A 73 -13.00 9.58 -3.92
CA PRO A 73 -12.41 8.92 -5.08
C PRO A 73 -11.24 9.75 -5.62
N LYS A 74 -10.00 9.32 -5.36
CA LYS A 74 -8.76 10.02 -5.75
C LYS A 74 -7.74 9.05 -6.35
N GLY A 75 -8.08 8.38 -7.44
CA GLY A 75 -7.13 7.66 -8.30
C GLY A 75 -6.60 6.33 -7.77
N VAL A 76 -6.44 6.20 -6.46
CA VAL A 76 -6.18 4.95 -5.76
C VAL A 76 -7.50 4.28 -5.42
N LYS A 77 -7.53 2.95 -5.50
CA LYS A 77 -8.72 2.17 -5.15
C LYS A 77 -9.23 2.54 -3.73
N PRO A 78 -10.56 2.61 -3.54
CA PRO A 78 -11.14 2.80 -2.21
C PRO A 78 -10.80 1.60 -1.31
N ALA A 79 -10.95 1.79 -0.01
CA ALA A 79 -10.81 0.72 0.95
C ALA A 79 -11.83 -0.38 0.70
N ALA A 80 -11.40 -1.62 0.86
CA ALA A 80 -12.24 -2.78 0.62
C ALA A 80 -12.04 -3.85 1.69
N PRO A 81 -13.09 -4.62 2.04
CA PRO A 81 -12.94 -5.77 2.91
C PRO A 81 -12.19 -6.88 2.18
N PHE A 82 -11.35 -7.61 2.91
CA PHE A 82 -10.87 -8.90 2.46
C PHE A 82 -12.04 -9.89 2.40
N ARG A 83 -12.20 -10.54 1.25
CA ARG A 83 -13.36 -11.44 1.00
C ARG A 83 -13.10 -12.88 1.40
N ASN A 84 -11.84 -13.29 1.45
CA ASN A 84 -11.44 -14.68 1.60
C ASN A 84 -10.68 -14.88 2.91
N PRO A 85 -10.82 -16.05 3.56
CA PRO A 85 -9.93 -16.45 4.64
C PRO A 85 -8.47 -16.48 4.17
N PRO A 86 -7.50 -16.24 5.07
CA PRO A 86 -7.68 -15.99 6.50
C PRO A 86 -7.96 -14.52 6.86
N LEU A 87 -7.78 -13.58 5.93
CA LEU A 87 -7.95 -12.15 6.20
C LEU A 87 -9.41 -11.68 6.25
N LYS A 88 -10.38 -12.55 5.97
CA LYS A 88 -11.81 -12.22 6.02
C LYS A 88 -12.18 -11.53 7.34
N GLY A 89 -12.90 -10.42 7.25
CA GLY A 89 -13.26 -9.56 8.40
C GLY A 89 -12.33 -8.34 8.55
N LEU A 90 -11.11 -8.41 8.01
CA LEU A 90 -10.22 -7.25 7.90
C LEU A 90 -10.50 -6.43 6.63
N TRP A 91 -9.97 -5.22 6.60
CA TRP A 91 -10.02 -4.30 5.47
C TRP A 91 -8.62 -3.94 5.00
N HIS A 92 -8.51 -3.58 3.73
CA HIS A 92 -7.29 -2.99 3.18
C HIS A 92 -7.59 -1.67 2.46
N LYS A 93 -6.61 -0.77 2.55
CA LYS A 93 -6.52 0.44 1.73
C LYS A 93 -5.18 0.44 1.03
N HIS A 94 -5.16 0.70 -0.27
CA HIS A 94 -3.90 0.95 -0.97
C HIS A 94 -3.38 2.34 -0.61
N PHE A 95 -2.09 2.44 -0.32
CA PHE A 95 -1.37 3.72 -0.38
C PHE A 95 -0.51 3.75 -1.64
N PHE A 96 -0.30 4.93 -2.21
CA PHE A 96 0.54 5.11 -3.40
C PHE A 96 1.83 5.86 -3.04
N ALA A 97 2.92 5.42 -3.65
CA ALA A 97 4.25 5.99 -3.52
C ALA A 97 4.92 5.97 -4.90
N ALA A 98 5.85 6.90 -5.16
CA ALA A 98 6.50 7.03 -6.47
C ALA A 98 7.14 5.72 -6.97
N ARG A 99 7.62 4.87 -6.07
CA ARG A 99 8.20 3.56 -6.42
C ARG A 99 7.21 2.60 -7.10
N PHE A 100 5.90 2.80 -6.95
CA PHE A 100 4.88 1.98 -7.61
C PHE A 100 4.55 2.47 -9.02
N LEU A 101 5.15 3.57 -9.50
CA LEU A 101 4.91 4.12 -10.84
C LEU A 101 5.18 3.08 -11.93
N VAL A 102 6.38 2.48 -11.95
CA VAL A 102 6.77 1.50 -12.98
C VAL A 102 5.84 0.29 -12.97
N HIS A 103 5.49 -0.22 -11.78
CA HIS A 103 4.57 -1.35 -11.67
C HIS A 103 3.19 -1.00 -12.24
N ASN A 104 2.65 0.19 -11.92
CA ASN A 104 1.37 0.63 -12.47
C ASN A 104 1.42 0.87 -13.98
N MET A 105 2.52 1.40 -14.51
CA MET A 105 2.72 1.53 -15.96
C MET A 105 2.65 0.16 -16.64
N LEU A 106 3.40 -0.83 -16.13
CA LEU A 106 3.38 -2.21 -16.66
C LEU A 106 1.99 -2.85 -16.59
N LEU A 107 1.28 -2.68 -15.47
CA LEU A 107 -0.10 -3.16 -15.36
C LEU A 107 -1.06 -2.47 -16.33
N GLY A 108 -0.86 -1.17 -16.60
CA GLY A 108 -1.67 -0.41 -17.56
C GLY A 108 -1.40 -0.80 -19.01
N LEU A 109 -0.14 -1.10 -19.34
CA LEU A 109 0.24 -1.65 -20.65
C LEU A 109 -0.31 -3.06 -20.87
N GLY A 110 -0.45 -3.84 -19.79
CA GLY A 110 -0.88 -5.23 -19.89
C GLY A 110 0.07 -6.08 -20.73
N LYS A 111 -0.43 -7.18 -21.30
CA LYS A 111 0.42 -8.16 -21.99
C LYS A 111 0.98 -7.66 -23.32
N ASN A 112 0.19 -6.92 -24.10
CA ASN A 112 0.50 -6.56 -25.49
C ASN A 112 0.54 -5.04 -25.73
N GLY A 113 0.30 -4.20 -24.72
CA GLY A 113 0.13 -2.75 -24.92
C GLY A 113 1.37 -2.08 -25.51
N LEU A 114 2.57 -2.52 -25.12
CA LEU A 114 3.80 -1.98 -25.71
C LEU A 114 3.88 -2.26 -27.22
N SER A 115 3.66 -3.51 -27.64
CA SER A 115 3.67 -3.89 -29.06
C SER A 115 2.61 -3.11 -29.84
N GLN A 116 1.39 -2.99 -29.28
CA GLN A 116 0.30 -2.24 -29.91
C GLN A 116 0.63 -0.75 -30.05
N ILE A 117 1.28 -0.14 -29.06
CA ILE A 117 1.73 1.25 -29.14
C ILE A 117 2.78 1.41 -30.24
N VAL A 118 3.78 0.52 -30.30
CA VAL A 118 4.83 0.58 -31.32
C VAL A 118 4.25 0.38 -32.72
N GLU A 119 3.44 -0.66 -32.93
CA GLU A 119 2.77 -0.95 -34.20
C GLU A 119 1.89 0.22 -34.67
N SER A 120 1.21 0.90 -33.73
CA SER A 120 0.38 2.07 -34.02
C SER A 120 1.19 3.33 -34.32
N ALA A 121 2.26 3.58 -33.57
CA ALA A 121 3.08 4.79 -33.70
C ALA A 121 3.98 4.74 -34.94
N MET A 122 4.50 3.55 -35.26
CA MET A 122 5.48 3.28 -36.34
C MET A 122 4.87 2.46 -37.49
N HIS A 123 3.56 2.54 -37.70
CA HIS A 123 2.88 1.83 -38.78
C HIS A 123 3.47 2.23 -40.15
N PRO A 124 3.68 1.29 -41.09
CA PRO A 124 4.27 1.60 -42.41
C PRO A 124 3.54 2.69 -43.20
N ASP A 125 2.23 2.84 -42.98
CA ASP A 125 1.44 3.93 -43.60
C ASP A 125 1.88 5.34 -43.17
N LYS A 126 2.66 5.46 -42.08
CA LYS A 126 3.26 6.71 -41.61
C LYS A 126 4.68 6.94 -42.18
N GLY A 127 5.18 6.03 -43.02
CA GLY A 127 6.49 6.09 -43.67
C GLY A 127 7.47 5.03 -43.16
N ASP A 128 8.47 4.72 -43.98
CA ASP A 128 9.45 3.65 -43.73
C ASP A 128 10.63 4.10 -42.86
N ILE A 129 10.69 5.38 -42.47
CA ILE A 129 11.77 5.95 -41.67
C ILE A 129 11.22 6.31 -40.30
N VAL A 130 11.82 5.76 -39.25
CA VAL A 130 11.52 6.13 -37.87
C VAL A 130 11.93 7.58 -37.63
N THR A 131 10.96 8.43 -37.27
CA THR A 131 11.20 9.84 -36.97
C THR A 131 11.25 10.11 -35.46
N LYS A 132 11.72 11.31 -35.08
CA LYS A 132 11.72 11.76 -33.69
C LYS A 132 10.31 11.80 -33.11
N GLU A 133 9.33 12.24 -33.90
CA GLU A 133 7.93 12.35 -33.49
C GLU A 133 7.34 10.98 -33.15
N MET A 134 7.68 9.94 -33.92
CA MET A 134 7.27 8.56 -33.62
C MET A 134 7.87 8.07 -32.30
N ILE A 135 9.15 8.38 -32.05
CA ILE A 135 9.83 8.02 -30.79
C ILE A 135 9.19 8.76 -29.61
N ASP A 136 8.93 10.06 -29.76
CA ASP A 136 8.27 10.88 -28.73
C ASP A 136 6.85 10.36 -28.44
N GLU A 137 6.11 9.95 -29.48
CA GLU A 137 4.80 9.32 -29.34
C GLU A 137 4.90 8.03 -28.51
N VAL A 138 5.78 7.09 -28.89
CA VAL A 138 5.97 5.84 -28.15
C VAL A 138 6.38 6.12 -26.70
N ALA A 139 7.36 6.99 -26.48
CA ALA A 139 7.84 7.32 -25.13
C ALA A 139 6.70 7.85 -24.25
N ARG A 140 5.90 8.81 -24.75
CA ARG A 140 4.75 9.36 -24.03
C ARG A 140 3.69 8.29 -23.76
N ARG A 141 3.30 7.51 -24.78
CA ARG A 141 2.24 6.49 -24.70
C ARG A 141 2.61 5.31 -23.80
N VAL A 142 3.91 5.01 -23.66
CA VAL A 142 4.40 3.93 -22.77
C VAL A 142 4.47 4.39 -21.32
N THR A 143 4.74 5.68 -21.07
CA THR A 143 5.03 6.18 -19.72
C THR A 143 3.86 6.93 -19.07
N HIS A 144 3.16 7.79 -19.80
CA HIS A 144 2.14 8.68 -19.23
C HIS A 144 0.74 8.06 -19.32
N GLU A 145 0.32 7.64 -20.52
CA GLU A 145 -1.05 7.14 -20.76
C GLU A 145 -1.46 5.98 -19.85
N PRO A 146 -0.62 4.95 -19.61
CA PRO A 146 -1.04 3.81 -18.79
C PRO A 146 -1.28 4.22 -17.34
N LEU A 147 -0.51 5.21 -16.85
CA LEU A 147 -0.67 5.74 -15.49
C LEU A 147 -1.89 6.67 -15.40
N GLU A 148 -2.04 7.59 -16.34
CA GLU A 148 -3.17 8.53 -16.43
C GLU A 148 -4.51 7.78 -16.52
N GLN A 149 -4.60 6.77 -17.39
CA GLN A 149 -5.80 5.97 -17.55
C GLN A 149 -6.14 5.21 -16.26
N ARG A 150 -5.15 4.56 -15.64
CA ARG A 150 -5.38 3.86 -14.37
C ARG A 150 -5.77 4.81 -13.25
N ASN A 151 -5.20 6.01 -13.21
CA ASN A 151 -5.58 7.05 -12.25
C ASN A 151 -7.03 7.51 -12.50
N ALA A 152 -7.41 7.81 -13.74
CA ALA A 152 -8.78 8.20 -14.10
C ALA A 152 -9.80 7.10 -13.73
N ASP A 153 -9.41 5.83 -13.85
CA ASP A 153 -10.26 4.68 -13.52
C ASP A 153 -10.27 4.31 -12.03
N ASN A 154 -9.56 5.04 -11.16
CA ASN A 154 -9.34 4.69 -9.75
C ASN A 154 -8.71 3.29 -9.55
N ARG A 155 -7.77 2.92 -10.42
CA ARG A 155 -7.13 1.60 -10.47
C ARG A 155 -5.66 1.63 -10.09
N LEU A 156 -5.10 2.76 -9.64
CA LEU A 156 -3.73 2.75 -9.12
C LEU A 156 -3.63 1.81 -7.92
N THR A 157 -2.55 1.03 -7.89
CA THR A 157 -2.26 0.07 -6.82
C THR A 157 -0.95 0.41 -6.15
N GLY A 158 -0.87 0.13 -4.85
CA GLY A 158 0.37 0.08 -4.10
C GLY A 158 0.28 -1.03 -3.06
N GLU A 159 1.00 -0.91 -1.96
CA GLU A 159 0.89 -1.87 -0.85
C GLU A 159 -0.32 -1.54 0.03
N TRP A 160 -0.66 -2.45 0.95
CA TRP A 160 -1.85 -2.36 1.77
C TRP A 160 -1.54 -1.79 3.16
N ILE A 161 -2.35 -0.82 3.57
CA ILE A 161 -2.65 -0.60 4.98
C ILE A 161 -3.75 -1.61 5.35
N VAL A 162 -3.44 -2.52 6.27
CA VAL A 162 -4.41 -3.50 6.79
C VAL A 162 -4.99 -2.96 8.09
N PHE A 163 -6.31 -2.89 8.16
CA PHE A 163 -7.02 -2.31 9.28
C PHE A 163 -8.33 -3.04 9.59
N LEU A 164 -8.92 -2.73 10.73
CA LEU A 164 -10.21 -3.26 11.17
C LEU A 164 -11.14 -2.12 11.58
N PRO A 165 -12.27 -1.94 10.89
CA PRO A 165 -13.39 -1.15 11.40
C PRO A 165 -13.99 -1.82 12.64
N HIS A 166 -13.97 -1.15 13.77
CA HIS A 166 -14.55 -1.61 15.03
C HIS A 166 -15.08 -0.42 15.83
N ASP A 167 -16.30 -0.52 16.35
CA ASP A 167 -16.98 0.54 17.12
C ASP A 167 -16.96 1.93 16.46
N GLY A 168 -17.19 1.95 15.13
CA GLY A 168 -17.23 3.19 14.35
C GLY A 168 -15.87 3.86 14.12
N ARG A 169 -14.76 3.16 14.42
CA ARG A 169 -13.39 3.65 14.21
C ARG A 169 -12.53 2.62 13.51
N ASN A 170 -11.46 3.07 12.85
CA ASN A 170 -10.48 2.18 12.23
C ASN A 170 -9.32 1.90 13.18
N TYR A 171 -8.97 0.63 13.32
CA TYR A 171 -7.78 0.15 14.02
C TYR A 171 -6.73 -0.30 13.00
N TYR A 172 -5.56 0.32 13.01
CA TYR A 172 -4.50 0.14 12.03
C TYR A 172 -3.53 -0.94 12.50
N LEU A 173 -3.46 -2.06 11.76
CA LEU A 173 -2.87 -3.30 12.25
C LEU A 173 -1.49 -3.59 11.66
N SER A 174 -1.29 -3.35 10.36
CA SER A 174 -0.04 -3.63 9.65
C SER A 174 0.02 -2.89 8.32
N ILE A 175 1.22 -2.73 7.77
CA ILE A 175 1.43 -2.39 6.36
C ILE A 175 2.01 -3.63 5.68
N ALA A 176 1.25 -4.20 4.76
CA ALA A 176 1.60 -5.45 4.13
C ALA A 176 1.75 -5.27 2.62
N ALA A 177 2.80 -5.89 2.07
CA ALA A 177 2.93 -5.98 0.64
C ALA A 177 1.97 -7.03 0.07
N HIS A 178 1.32 -6.73 -1.05
CA HIS A 178 0.32 -7.62 -1.67
C HIS A 178 0.88 -8.97 -2.15
N HIS A 179 2.21 -9.07 -2.27
CA HIS A 179 2.88 -10.32 -2.64
C HIS A 179 3.17 -11.23 -1.45
N PHE A 180 3.01 -10.75 -0.21
CA PHE A 180 3.01 -11.62 0.95
C PHE A 180 1.73 -12.43 0.97
N GLY A 181 1.83 -13.74 1.20
CA GLY A 181 0.65 -14.60 1.25
C GLY A 181 -0.26 -14.20 2.42
N ASP A 182 -1.57 -14.20 2.19
CA ASP A 182 -2.60 -13.77 3.15
C ASP A 182 -2.43 -14.43 4.53
N GLN A 183 -2.02 -15.70 4.59
CA GLN A 183 -1.76 -16.42 5.84
C GLN A 183 -0.63 -15.79 6.65
N LEU A 184 0.48 -15.42 6.00
CA LEU A 184 1.60 -14.79 6.67
C LEU A 184 1.22 -13.42 7.24
N ILE A 185 0.42 -12.66 6.49
CA ILE A 185 -0.10 -11.36 6.95
C ILE A 185 -0.99 -11.59 8.18
N PHE A 186 -1.92 -12.53 8.11
CA PHE A 186 -2.85 -12.84 9.20
C PHE A 186 -2.12 -13.30 10.46
N ASP A 187 -1.22 -14.27 10.34
CA ASP A 187 -0.45 -14.82 11.46
C ASP A 187 0.34 -13.72 12.18
N ARG A 188 0.97 -12.84 11.40
CA ARG A 188 1.72 -11.70 11.93
C ARG A 188 0.81 -10.71 12.67
N ILE A 189 -0.38 -10.42 12.12
CA ILE A 189 -1.36 -9.55 12.79
C ILE A 189 -1.80 -10.16 14.11
N ILE A 190 -2.22 -11.42 14.13
CA ILE A 190 -2.69 -12.07 15.37
C ILE A 190 -1.58 -12.14 16.41
N ALA A 191 -0.37 -12.56 16.02
CA ALA A 191 0.75 -12.69 16.94
C ALA A 191 1.16 -11.36 17.59
N GLU A 192 1.20 -10.29 16.81
CA GLU A 192 1.84 -9.04 17.25
C GLU A 192 0.86 -7.99 17.77
N THR A 193 -0.37 -7.97 17.25
CA THR A 193 -1.36 -6.94 17.61
C THR A 193 -2.21 -7.29 18.83
N THR A 194 -2.27 -8.57 19.24
CA THR A 194 -3.01 -9.00 20.46
C THR A 194 -2.50 -8.30 21.73
N ARG A 195 -1.23 -7.89 21.77
CA ARG A 195 -0.69 -7.12 22.90
C ARG A 195 -1.21 -5.68 22.96
N ASP A 196 -1.53 -5.12 21.80
CA ASP A 196 -2.06 -3.76 21.68
C ASP A 196 -3.59 -3.77 21.81
N PHE A 197 -4.23 -4.80 21.25
CA PHE A 197 -5.67 -5.01 21.20
C PHE A 197 -5.99 -6.46 21.61
N PRO A 198 -6.15 -6.76 22.91
CA PRO A 198 -6.32 -8.12 23.43
C PRO A 198 -7.47 -8.93 22.79
N ASP A 199 -8.55 -8.26 22.41
CA ASP A 199 -9.74 -8.89 21.84
C ASP A 199 -9.76 -8.92 20.31
N ILE A 200 -8.65 -8.57 19.64
CA ILE A 200 -8.59 -8.42 18.17
C ILE A 200 -9.08 -9.66 17.42
N GLY A 201 -8.75 -10.86 17.90
CA GLY A 201 -9.22 -12.11 17.28
C GLY A 201 -10.75 -12.27 17.35
N GLN A 202 -11.38 -11.83 18.44
CA GLN A 202 -12.84 -11.84 18.57
C GLN A 202 -13.46 -10.81 17.64
N TRP A 203 -12.89 -9.60 17.56
CA TRP A 203 -13.38 -8.53 16.69
C TRP A 203 -13.31 -8.94 15.21
N ILE A 204 -12.21 -9.57 14.77
CA ILE A 204 -12.05 -10.08 13.41
C ILE A 204 -13.09 -11.17 13.12
N ASN A 205 -13.26 -12.14 14.03
CA ASN A 205 -14.24 -13.21 13.84
C ASN A 205 -15.66 -12.67 13.72
N HIS A 206 -16.05 -11.72 14.57
CA HIS A 206 -17.35 -11.06 14.50
C HIS A 206 -17.55 -10.30 13.17
N ALA A 207 -16.54 -9.56 12.72
CA ALA A 207 -16.57 -8.87 11.44
C ALA A 207 -16.60 -9.83 10.23
N ALA A 208 -16.02 -11.02 10.33
CA ALA A 208 -16.02 -12.03 9.27
C ALA A 208 -17.37 -12.74 9.10
N THR A 209 -18.21 -12.73 10.14
CA THR A 209 -19.54 -13.35 10.17
C THR A 209 -20.69 -12.37 9.95
N SER A 210 -20.41 -11.07 9.99
CA SER A 210 -21.37 -9.99 9.69
C SER A 210 -21.53 -9.79 8.19
#